data_AF-A0A453LM96-F1
#
_entry.id   AF-A0A453LM96-F1
#
_cell.length_a   1.000
_cell.length_b   1.000
_cell.length_c   1.000
_cell.angle_alpha   90.00
_cell.angle_beta   90.00
_cell.angle_gamma   90.00
#
_symmetry.space_group_name_H-M   'P 1'
#
loop_
_entity.id
_entity.type
_entity.pdbx_description
1 polymer ?
#
loop_
_entity_poly.entity_id
_entity_poly.type
_entity_poly.pdbx_seq_one_letter_code
_entity_poly.pdbx_strand_id
1 'polypeptide(L)'
;MYSGKLTPTTEPTLLVNILMAADKFEVVSCMKLCGQRLIDQPMTPESAVRCLDLSRSISMASAIKEEAKKFLAERYKEFLSTEFQDELMRIPLAGILAILSRNRLGMESEGSIYDFLFRWACLQYPNSEERHKILSSQLLPLGHKFAL
;
A
#
# COMPACT_ATOMS: atom_id res chain seq x y z
N MET A 1 -9.95 9.73 25.07
CA MET A 1 -8.92 10.28 25.98
C MET A 1 -9.28 10.10 27.45
N TYR A 2 -10.51 10.37 27.90
CA TYR A 2 -10.88 10.24 29.32
C TYR A 2 -11.07 8.81 29.88
N SER A 3 -11.27 7.79 29.03
CA SER A 3 -11.52 6.41 29.47
C SER A 3 -10.42 5.40 29.13
N GLY A 4 -9.40 5.81 28.36
CA GLY A 4 -8.30 4.93 27.91
C GLY A 4 -8.70 3.72 27.05
N LYS A 5 -9.98 3.57 26.67
CA LYS A 5 -10.49 2.38 25.95
C LYS A 5 -10.78 2.69 24.49
N LEU A 6 -10.22 1.89 23.59
CA LEU A 6 -10.62 1.81 22.18
C LEU A 6 -11.59 0.64 22.01
N THR A 7 -12.74 0.87 21.37
CA THR A 7 -13.74 -0.17 21.06
C THR A 7 -13.11 -1.35 20.33
N PRO A 8 -13.47 -2.62 20.60
CA PRO A 8 -12.79 -3.80 20.04
C PRO A 8 -12.85 -3.89 18.51
N THR A 9 -13.92 -3.39 17.90
CA THR A 9 -14.25 -3.59 16.49
C THR A 9 -14.10 -2.28 15.72
N THR A 10 -12.88 -1.76 15.63
CA THR A 10 -12.60 -0.54 14.87
C THR A 10 -12.16 -0.92 13.46
N GLU A 11 -12.86 -0.42 12.45
CA GLU A 11 -12.51 -0.57 11.04
C GLU A 11 -11.01 -0.22 10.81
N PRO A 12 -10.24 -0.98 10.00
CA PRO A 12 -8.81 -0.73 9.79
C PRO A 12 -8.48 0.71 9.36
N THR A 13 -9.29 1.31 8.49
CA THR A 13 -9.11 2.71 8.06
C THR A 13 -9.23 3.71 9.21
N LEU A 14 -10.18 3.45 10.12
CA LEU A 14 -10.37 4.26 11.32
C LEU A 14 -9.23 4.05 12.33
N LEU A 15 -8.70 2.83 12.45
CA LEU A 15 -7.50 2.57 13.26
C LEU A 15 -6.28 3.36 12.75
N VAL A 16 -6.08 3.43 11.43
CA VAL A 16 -5.01 4.28 10.84
C VAL A 16 -5.26 5.76 11.17
N ASN A 17 -6.50 6.24 11.11
CA ASN A 17 -6.83 7.62 11.49
C ASN A 17 -6.50 7.92 12.96
N ILE A 18 -6.86 7.00 13.86
CA ILE A 18 -6.58 7.12 15.29
C ILE A 18 -5.07 7.06 15.53
N LEU A 19 -4.34 6.19 14.83
CA LEU A 19 -2.88 6.08 14.93
C LEU A 19 -2.20 7.39 14.52
N MET A 20 -2.58 7.98 13.39
CA MET A 20 -2.04 9.27 12.94
C MET A 20 -2.37 10.41 13.91
N ALA A 21 -3.59 10.44 14.46
CA ALA A 21 -3.94 11.41 15.49
C ALA A 21 -3.11 11.19 16.76
N ALA A 22 -2.92 9.93 17.18
CA ALA A 22 -2.10 9.59 18.34
C ALA A 22 -0.64 9.98 18.16
N ASP A 23 -0.06 9.84 16.96
CA ASP A 23 1.28 10.34 16.62
C ASP A 23 1.34 11.87 16.74
N LYS A 24 0.37 12.58 16.15
CA LYS A 24 0.28 14.05 16.23
C LYS A 24 0.21 14.58 17.66
N PHE A 25 -0.44 13.84 18.57
CA PHE A 25 -0.57 14.21 19.99
C PHE A 25 0.39 13.44 20.91
N GLU A 26 1.35 12.71 20.33
CA GLU A 26 2.39 11.95 21.05
C GLU A 26 1.85 10.95 22.10
N VAL A 27 0.66 10.39 21.85
CA VAL A 27 0.00 9.44 22.77
C VAL A 27 0.55 8.03 22.54
N VAL A 28 1.73 7.76 23.11
CA VAL A 28 2.50 6.51 22.89
C VAL A 28 1.71 5.23 23.15
N SER A 29 0.92 5.17 24.22
CA SER A 29 0.10 4.00 24.55
C SER A 29 -0.97 3.71 23.48
N CYS A 30 -1.59 4.77 22.94
CA CYS A 30 -2.57 4.68 21.87
C CYS A 30 -1.92 4.24 20.56
N MET A 31 -0.73 4.78 20.25
CA MET A 31 0.04 4.37 19.06
C MET A 31 0.37 2.87 19.09
N LYS A 32 0.88 2.37 20.22
CA LYS A 32 1.18 0.93 20.38
C LYS A 32 -0.07 0.07 20.25
N LEU A 33 -1.17 0.47 20.88
CA LEU A 33 -2.44 -0.27 20.82
C LEU A 33 -3.02 -0.31 19.40
N CYS A 34 -3.04 0.82 18.68
CA CYS A 34 -3.54 0.87 17.31
C CYS A 34 -2.62 0.12 16.35
N GLY A 35 -1.30 0.27 16.51
CA GLY A 35 -0.31 -0.42 15.68
C GLY A 35 -0.41 -1.94 15.81
N GLN A 36 -0.53 -2.45 17.04
CA GLN A 36 -0.70 -3.89 17.27
C GLN A 36 -2.01 -4.40 16.65
N ARG A 37 -3.13 -3.68 16.84
CA ARG A 37 -4.42 -4.08 16.25
C ARG A 37 -4.41 -4.10 14.71
N LEU A 38 -3.71 -3.16 14.09
CA LEU A 38 -3.55 -3.13 12.63
C LEU A 38 -2.74 -4.32 12.09
N ILE A 39 -1.83 -4.87 12.89
CA ILE A 39 -1.07 -6.07 12.55
C ILE A 39 -1.92 -7.33 12.76
N ASP A 40 -2.72 -7.36 13.83
CA ASP A 40 -3.50 -8.55 14.22
C ASP A 40 -4.80 -8.74 13.40
N GLN A 41 -5.26 -7.72 12.68
CA GLN A 41 -6.49 -7.75 11.90
C GLN A 41 -6.22 -7.73 10.38
N PRO A 42 -7.06 -8.39 9.56
CA PRO A 42 -6.92 -8.31 8.11
C PRO A 42 -7.09 -6.86 7.64
N MET A 43 -6.16 -6.39 6.81
CA MET A 43 -6.25 -5.09 6.18
C MET A 43 -7.23 -5.10 5.00
N THR A 44 -7.74 -3.94 4.64
CA THR A 44 -8.31 -3.69 3.30
C THR A 44 -7.26 -2.98 2.43
N PRO A 45 -7.40 -2.98 1.09
CA PRO A 45 -6.48 -2.26 0.20
C PRO A 45 -6.34 -0.78 0.58
N GLU A 46 -7.43 -0.12 0.95
CA GLU A 46 -7.43 1.28 1.36
C GLU A 46 -6.60 1.48 2.62
N SER A 47 -6.82 0.67 3.66
CA SER A 47 -6.05 0.75 4.89
C SER A 47 -4.56 0.41 4.69
N ALA A 48 -4.26 -0.59 3.86
CA ALA A 48 -2.90 -1.02 3.57
C ALA A 48 -2.11 0.06 2.83
N VAL A 49 -2.70 0.67 1.80
CA VAL A 49 -2.09 1.80 1.08
C VAL A 49 -1.78 2.95 2.05
N ARG A 50 -2.72 3.33 2.91
CA ARG A 50 -2.50 4.41 3.89
C ARG A 50 -1.42 4.08 4.91
N CYS A 51 -1.28 2.81 5.27
CA CYS A 51 -0.19 2.35 6.14
C CYS A 51 1.20 2.54 5.52
N LEU A 52 1.33 2.51 4.18
CA LEU A 52 2.62 2.74 3.50
C LEU A 52 3.16 4.16 3.73
N ASP A 53 2.28 5.13 3.95
CA ASP A 53 2.63 6.55 4.13
C ASP A 53 2.92 6.94 5.59
N LEU A 54 2.86 6.00 6.53
CA LEU A 54 3.11 6.28 7.95
C LEU A 54 4.49 6.90 8.19
N SER A 55 4.55 7.93 9.04
CA SER A 55 5.80 8.58 9.43
C SER A 55 6.75 7.60 10.13
N ARG A 56 8.07 7.75 9.89
CA ARG A 56 9.09 6.93 10.57
C ARG A 56 9.14 7.17 12.08
N SER A 57 8.61 8.29 12.57
CA SER A 57 8.50 8.64 14.00
C SER A 57 7.61 7.67 14.79
N ILE A 58 6.65 7.01 14.12
CA ILE A 58 5.73 6.10 14.78
C ILE A 58 6.49 4.84 15.20
N SER A 59 6.45 4.52 16.50
CA SER A 59 7.20 3.42 17.15
C SER A 59 7.00 2.01 16.55
N MET A 60 6.01 1.81 15.68
CA MET A 60 5.70 0.55 14.98
C MET A 60 5.55 0.70 13.46
N ALA A 61 5.93 1.86 12.90
CA ALA A 61 5.71 2.18 11.49
C ALA A 61 6.28 1.11 10.55
N SER A 62 7.49 0.61 10.84
CA SER A 62 8.15 -0.39 10.01
C SER A 62 7.37 -1.70 9.97
N ALA A 63 6.95 -2.22 11.12
CA ALA A 63 6.18 -3.46 11.21
C ALA A 63 4.82 -3.33 10.49
N ILE A 64 4.11 -2.21 10.69
CA ILE A 64 2.82 -1.95 10.04
C ILE A 64 2.99 -1.84 8.52
N LYS A 65 4.02 -1.14 8.04
CA LYS A 65 4.33 -1.04 6.61
C LYS A 65 4.65 -2.39 6.00
N GLU A 66 5.45 -3.21 6.68
CA GLU A 66 5.78 -4.55 6.18
C GLU A 66 4.55 -5.45 6.12
N GLU A 67 3.64 -5.36 7.09
CA GLU A 67 2.39 -6.12 7.06
C GLU A 67 1.45 -5.64 5.94
N ALA A 68 1.36 -4.32 5.73
CA ALA A 68 0.61 -3.76 4.59
C ALA A 68 1.15 -4.23 3.23
N LYS A 69 2.47 -4.26 3.07
CA LYS A 69 3.08 -4.78 1.84
C LYS A 69 2.84 -6.27 1.66
N LYS A 70 2.85 -7.08 2.73
CA LYS A 70 2.50 -8.50 2.66
C LYS A 70 1.06 -8.71 2.21
N PHE A 71 0.13 -7.98 2.81
CA PHE A 71 -1.28 -8.03 2.45
C PHE A 71 -1.49 -7.71 0.96
N LEU A 72 -0.93 -6.59 0.48
CA LEU A 72 -1.06 -6.18 -0.92
C LEU A 72 -0.41 -7.20 -1.87
N ALA A 73 0.77 -7.71 -1.52
CA ALA A 73 1.46 -8.73 -2.31
C ALA A 73 0.63 -10.01 -2.45
N GLU A 74 0.04 -10.51 -1.36
CA GLU A 74 -0.76 -11.73 -1.38
C GLU A 74 -2.09 -11.53 -2.11
N ARG A 75 -2.79 -10.40 -1.89
CA ARG A 75 -4.06 -10.11 -2.54
C ARG A 75 -3.93 -9.94 -4.05
N TYR A 76 -2.84 -9.34 -4.52
CA TYR A 76 -2.56 -9.09 -5.94
C TYR A 76 -1.43 -9.98 -6.47
N LYS A 77 -1.33 -11.20 -5.94
CA LYS A 77 -0.32 -12.17 -6.37
C LYS A 77 -0.47 -12.53 -7.85
N GLU A 78 -1.71 -12.66 -8.31
CA GLU A 78 -2.07 -12.79 -9.72
C GLU A 78 -2.37 -11.42 -10.31
N PHE A 79 -1.31 -10.63 -10.52
CA PHE A 79 -1.39 -9.20 -10.83
C PHE A 79 -2.22 -8.86 -12.08
N LEU A 80 -2.14 -9.67 -13.14
CA LEU A 80 -2.96 -9.49 -14.35
C LEU A 80 -4.24 -10.34 -14.37
N SER A 81 -4.61 -10.99 -13.27
CA SER A 81 -5.92 -11.64 -13.17
C SER A 81 -7.03 -10.61 -13.31
N THR A 82 -8.10 -10.97 -14.02
CA THR A 82 -9.25 -10.10 -14.29
C THR A 82 -10.08 -9.81 -13.03
N GLU A 83 -9.96 -10.65 -12.00
CA GLU A 83 -10.75 -10.56 -10.76
C GLU A 83 -10.57 -9.22 -10.04
N PHE A 84 -9.36 -8.63 -10.09
CA PHE A 84 -9.03 -7.44 -9.33
C PHE A 84 -8.61 -6.23 -10.17
N GLN A 85 -8.73 -6.28 -11.50
CA GLN A 85 -8.23 -5.20 -12.39
C GLN A 85 -8.83 -3.84 -12.05
N ASP A 86 -10.15 -3.75 -11.83
CA ASP A 86 -10.83 -2.49 -11.52
C ASP A 86 -10.39 -1.90 -10.17
N GLU A 87 -10.10 -2.76 -9.20
CA GLU A 87 -9.58 -2.36 -7.89
C GLU A 87 -8.14 -1.89 -8.01
N LEU A 88 -7.29 -2.67 -8.70
CA LEU A 88 -5.88 -2.38 -8.94
C LEU A 88 -5.68 -1.07 -9.72
N MET A 89 -6.57 -0.78 -10.68
CA MET A 89 -6.58 0.49 -11.42
C MET A 89 -6.85 1.71 -10.53
N ARG A 90 -7.47 1.53 -9.37
CA ARG A 90 -7.72 2.60 -8.37
C ARG A 90 -6.61 2.70 -7.31
N ILE A 91 -5.70 1.74 -7.24
CA ILE A 91 -4.60 1.76 -6.27
C ILE A 91 -3.59 2.87 -6.64
N PRO A 92 -3.19 3.73 -5.70
CA PRO A 92 -2.21 4.77 -5.96
C PRO A 92 -0.79 4.18 -6.05
N LEU A 93 0.14 5.01 -6.54
CA LEU A 93 1.52 4.61 -6.86
C LEU A 93 2.21 3.83 -5.74
N ALA A 94 2.09 4.27 -4.48
CA ALA A 94 2.71 3.60 -3.34
C ALA A 94 2.28 2.13 -3.21
N GLY A 95 0.99 1.85 -3.44
CA GLY A 95 0.46 0.49 -3.43
C GLY A 95 0.97 -0.35 -4.60
N ILE A 96 0.98 0.21 -5.82
CA ILE A 96 1.52 -0.48 -7.01
C ILE A 96 3.00 -0.83 -6.81
N LEU A 97 3.81 0.12 -6.33
CA LEU A 97 5.23 -0.13 -6.03
C LEU A 97 5.39 -1.22 -4.96
N ALA A 98 4.56 -1.20 -3.91
CA ALA A 98 4.58 -2.23 -2.86
C ALA A 98 4.31 -3.63 -3.43
N ILE A 99 3.29 -3.78 -4.28
CA ILE A 99 2.92 -5.04 -4.94
C ILE A 99 4.08 -5.53 -5.82
N LEU A 100 4.53 -4.70 -6.76
CA LEU A 100 5.60 -5.04 -7.71
C LEU A 100 6.94 -5.34 -7.01
N SER A 101 7.22 -4.68 -5.88
CA SER A 101 8.48 -4.88 -5.16
C SER A 101 8.58 -6.25 -4.46
N ARG A 102 7.46 -6.88 -4.13
CA ARG A 102 7.41 -8.16 -3.40
C ARG A 102 6.99 -9.33 -4.27
N ASN A 103 6.15 -9.09 -5.28
CA ASN A 103 5.69 -10.14 -6.17
C ASN A 103 6.71 -10.40 -7.27
N ARG A 104 7.18 -11.64 -7.37
CA ARG A 104 7.81 -12.13 -8.59
C ARG A 104 6.69 -12.49 -9.56
N LEU A 105 6.50 -11.65 -10.58
CA LEU A 105 5.49 -11.82 -11.63
C LEU A 105 5.96 -12.92 -12.61
N GLY A 106 6.16 -14.14 -12.10
CA GLY A 106 6.93 -15.20 -12.76
C GLY A 106 6.26 -15.89 -13.94
N MET A 107 5.01 -15.55 -14.27
CA MET A 107 4.27 -16.14 -15.40
C MET A 107 3.76 -15.10 -16.39
N GLU A 108 3.98 -13.81 -16.13
CA GLU A 108 3.43 -12.75 -16.95
C GLU A 108 4.48 -12.21 -17.90
N SER A 109 4.09 -11.94 -19.14
CA SER A 109 5.02 -11.33 -20.07
C SER A 109 5.32 -9.90 -19.61
N GLU A 110 6.59 -9.51 -19.67
CA GLU A 110 7.03 -8.14 -19.36
C GLU A 110 6.20 -7.09 -20.12
N GLY A 111 5.84 -7.40 -21.38
CA GLY A 111 4.96 -6.56 -22.20
C GLY A 111 3.56 -6.37 -21.60
N SER A 112 2.97 -7.40 -21.00
CA SER A 112 1.66 -7.30 -20.36
C SER A 112 1.69 -6.46 -19.08
N ILE A 113 2.79 -6.55 -18.32
CA ILE A 113 3.01 -5.72 -17.13
C ILE A 113 3.17 -4.25 -17.53
N TYR A 114 3.94 -3.96 -18.57
CA TYR A 114 4.08 -2.59 -19.09
C TYR A 114 2.78 -2.03 -19.65
N ASP A 115 2.02 -2.83 -20.40
CA ASP A 115 0.71 -2.43 -20.92
C ASP A 115 -0.25 -2.06 -19.78
N PHE A 116 -0.30 -2.87 -18.72
CA PHE A 116 -1.05 -2.54 -17.52
C PHE A 116 -0.56 -1.23 -16.89
N LEU A 117 0.73 -1.08 -16.62
CA LEU A 117 1.29 0.11 -15.97
C LEU A 117 1.07 1.37 -16.80
N PHE A 118 1.11 1.27 -18.12
CA PHE A 118 0.82 2.37 -19.02
C PHE A 118 -0.65 2.80 -18.91
N ARG A 119 -1.60 1.86 -18.95
CA ARG A 119 -3.02 2.15 -18.75
C ARG A 119 -3.29 2.75 -17.38
N TRP A 120 -2.74 2.15 -16.33
CA TRP A 120 -2.84 2.64 -14.96
C TRP A 120 -2.33 4.07 -14.84
N ALA A 121 -1.14 4.36 -15.39
CA ALA A 121 -0.55 5.69 -15.32
C ALA A 121 -1.35 6.73 -16.13
N CYS A 122 -1.95 6.33 -17.26
CA CYS A 122 -2.88 7.19 -18.01
C CYS A 122 -4.13 7.55 -17.21
N LEU A 123 -4.66 6.61 -16.42
CA LEU A 123 -5.82 6.85 -15.57
C LEU A 123 -5.48 7.76 -14.38
N GLN A 124 -4.35 7.50 -13.71
CA GLN A 124 -3.95 8.20 -12.49
C GLN A 124 -3.33 9.58 -12.76
N TYR A 125 -2.67 9.76 -13.90
CA TYR A 125 -1.96 10.98 -14.27
C TYR A 125 -2.38 11.45 -15.67
N PRO A 126 -3.42 12.30 -15.77
CA PRO A 126 -3.85 12.87 -17.05
C PRO A 126 -2.75 13.71 -17.72
N ASN A 127 -1.94 14.40 -16.91
CA ASN A 127 -0.80 15.18 -17.39
C ASN A 127 0.31 14.27 -17.95
N SER A 128 0.67 14.49 -19.21
CA SER A 128 1.67 13.67 -19.92
C SER A 128 3.09 13.76 -19.34
N GLU A 129 3.49 14.92 -18.85
CA GLU A 129 4.82 15.14 -18.29
C GLU A 129 4.96 14.44 -16.93
N GLU A 130 3.96 14.61 -16.06
CA GLU A 130 3.90 13.91 -14.78
C GLU A 130 3.86 12.39 -14.98
N ARG A 131 3.01 11.91 -15.89
CA ARG A 131 2.93 10.49 -16.26
C ARG A 131 4.26 9.95 -16.75
N HIS A 132 4.94 10.67 -17.65
CA HIS A 132 6.25 10.26 -18.16
C HIS A 132 7.29 10.20 -17.04
N LYS A 133 7.28 11.17 -16.13
CA LYS A 133 8.16 11.18 -14.96
C LYS A 133 7.92 9.98 -14.05
N ILE A 134 6.67 9.65 -13.73
CA ILE A 134 6.34 8.49 -12.88
C ILE A 134 6.77 7.18 -13.53
N LEU A 135 6.44 6.97 -14.81
CA LEU A 135 6.82 5.76 -15.54
C LEU A 135 8.34 5.59 -15.58
N SER A 136 9.07 6.63 -16.01
CA SER A 136 10.52 6.57 -16.19
C SER A 136 11.32 6.43 -14.90
N SER A 137 10.93 7.16 -13.85
CA SER A 137 11.73 7.24 -12.61
C SER A 137 11.38 6.20 -11.55
N GLN A 138 10.13 5.72 -11.52
CA GLN A 138 9.65 4.87 -10.43
C GLN A 138 9.25 3.45 -10.87
N LEU A 139 8.75 3.29 -12.10
CA LEU A 139 8.22 2.00 -12.57
C LEU A 139 9.22 1.23 -13.46
N LEU A 140 9.95 1.90 -14.37
CA LEU A 140 10.99 1.24 -15.18
C LEU A 140 12.09 0.54 -14.36
N PRO A 141 12.60 1.09 -13.25
CA PRO A 141 13.62 0.41 -12.44
C PRO A 141 13.13 -0.90 -11.79
N LEU A 142 11.81 -1.10 -11.69
CA LEU A 142 11.21 -2.33 -11.20
C LEU A 142 11.08 -3.39 -12.30
N GLY A 143 10.87 -2.97 -13.56
CA GLY A 143 10.83 -3.83 -14.74
C GLY A 143 12.10 -4.70 -14.92
N HIS A 144 13.27 -4.09 -14.76
CA HIS A 144 14.56 -4.79 -14.86
C HIS A 144 14.77 -5.90 -13.82
N LYS A 145 14.01 -5.94 -12.72
CA LYS A 145 14.07 -7.03 -11.74
C LYS A 145 13.37 -8.32 -12.20
N PHE A 146 12.59 -8.26 -13.28
CA PHE A 146 11.91 -9.42 -13.85
C PHE A 146 12.72 -10.11 -14.96
N ALA A 147 13.91 -9.59 -15.31
CA ALA A 147 14.77 -10.08 -16.40
C ALA A 147 15.98 -10.93 -15.95
N LEU A 148 16.03 -11.38 -14.68
CA LEU A 148 17.10 -12.22 -14.12
C LEU A 148 16.55 -13.45 -13.37
#